data_AF-A0A2D0N008-F1
#
_entry.id   AF-A0A2D0N008-F1
#
_cell.length_a   1.000
_cell.length_b   1.000
_cell.length_c   1.000
_cell.angle_alpha   90.00
_cell.angle_beta   90.00
_cell.angle_gamma   90.00
#
_symmetry.space_group_name_H-M   'P 1'
#
loop_
_entity.id
_entity.type
_entity.pdbx_description
1 polymer ?
#
loop_
_entity_poly.entity_id
_entity_poly.type
_entity_poly.pdbx_seq_one_letter_code
_entity_poly.pdbx_strand_id
1 'polypeptide(L)'
;MKKILLFSFAATALFWIGCSQPTNVDSMLKNAESKDHVFAAILEDHELMTEFMNKMMSNEHAVMMMKGNQQMMDMMATEGNMMAAEGNMMQMMKDRPEMMQQMMSGMMKDGNMMGHMMQMMQQEGMMSEECMQSCMQMMKDKGMSMDMQMMEGQGTGKDPSGDAHEDGHH
;
A
#
# COMPACT_ATOMS: atom_id res chain seq x y z
N MET A 1 -49.20 38.35 -42.06
CA MET A 1 -47.80 37.85 -42.19
C MET A 1 -46.87 38.40 -41.11
N LYS A 2 -46.73 39.72 -40.90
CA LYS A 2 -45.85 40.29 -39.85
C LYS A 2 -46.16 39.82 -38.41
N LYS A 3 -47.44 39.68 -38.06
CA LYS A 3 -47.87 39.21 -36.71
C LYS A 3 -47.60 37.71 -36.46
N ILE A 4 -47.59 36.90 -37.53
CA ILE A 4 -47.31 35.46 -37.46
C ILE A 4 -45.80 35.22 -37.31
N LEU A 5 -44.97 36.01 -38.02
CA LEU A 5 -43.51 36.00 -37.86
C LEU A 5 -43.08 36.43 -36.45
N LEU A 6 -43.74 37.44 -35.86
CA LEU A 6 -43.48 37.86 -34.48
C LEU A 6 -43.81 36.78 -33.44
N PHE A 7 -44.92 36.05 -33.63
CA PHE A 7 -45.28 34.93 -32.75
C PHE A 7 -44.30 33.76 -32.87
N SER A 8 -43.87 33.44 -34.10
CA SER A 8 -42.88 32.40 -34.35
C SER A 8 -41.53 32.69 -33.70
N PHE A 9 -41.09 33.96 -33.73
CA PHE A 9 -39.81 34.39 -33.14
C PHE A 9 -39.85 34.39 -31.60
N ALA A 10 -40.99 34.78 -31.00
CA ALA A 10 -41.17 34.74 -29.55
C ALA A 10 -41.20 33.31 -28.99
N ALA A 11 -41.80 32.36 -29.72
CA ALA A 11 -41.83 30.95 -29.31
C ALA A 11 -40.43 30.30 -29.34
N THR A 12 -39.61 30.62 -30.34
CA THR A 12 -38.22 30.12 -30.41
C THR A 12 -37.31 30.74 -29.36
N ALA A 13 -37.55 32.00 -28.97
CA ALA A 13 -36.78 32.67 -27.92
C ALA A 13 -37.05 32.08 -26.52
N LEU A 14 -38.30 31.69 -26.23
CA LEU A 14 -38.67 31.06 -24.96
C LEU A 14 -38.09 29.64 -24.82
N PHE A 15 -37.93 28.92 -25.93
CA PHE A 15 -37.33 27.58 -25.94
C PHE A 15 -35.83 27.62 -25.59
N TRP A 16 -35.11 28.68 -25.98
CA TRP A 16 -33.69 28.87 -25.64
C TRP A 16 -33.45 29.22 -24.17
N ILE A 17 -34.38 29.92 -23.51
CA ILE A 17 -34.24 30.32 -22.09
C ILE A 17 -34.43 29.12 -21.14
N GLY A 18 -35.13 28.06 -21.57
CA GLY A 18 -35.38 26.86 -20.77
C GLY A 18 -34.23 25.84 -20.75
N CYS A 19 -33.27 25.90 -21.68
CA CYS A 19 -32.25 24.86 -21.87
C CYS A 19 -30.90 25.11 -21.19
N SER A 20 -30.76 26.19 -20.42
CA SER A 20 -29.49 26.51 -19.76
C SER A 20 -29.70 27.15 -18.40
N GLN A 21 -30.43 26.46 -17.53
CA GLN A 21 -30.34 26.75 -16.11
C GLN A 21 -28.97 26.27 -15.63
N PRO A 22 -28.14 27.13 -15.02
CA PRO A 22 -26.90 26.69 -14.43
C PRO A 22 -27.24 25.65 -13.36
N THR A 23 -26.82 24.41 -13.58
CA THR A 23 -27.03 23.32 -12.63
C THR A 23 -26.36 23.69 -11.32
N ASN A 24 -27.18 24.03 -10.32
CA ASN A 24 -26.67 24.39 -9.01
C ASN A 24 -26.37 23.09 -8.24
N VAL A 25 -25.11 22.67 -8.28
CA VAL A 25 -24.63 21.45 -7.62
C VAL A 25 -24.98 21.45 -6.13
N ASP A 26 -24.90 22.60 -5.44
CA ASP A 26 -25.27 22.69 -4.02
C ASP A 26 -26.75 22.36 -3.79
N SER A 27 -27.63 22.76 -4.72
CA SER A 27 -29.05 22.43 -4.62
C SER A 27 -29.32 20.95 -4.85
N MET A 28 -28.56 20.31 -5.74
CA MET A 28 -28.65 18.86 -6.00
C MET A 28 -28.12 18.03 -4.83
N LEU A 29 -27.06 18.48 -4.16
CA LEU A 29 -26.51 17.77 -3.01
C LEU A 29 -27.36 17.92 -1.74
N LYS A 30 -28.18 18.99 -1.65
CA LYS A 30 -29.10 19.23 -0.52
C LYS A 30 -30.43 18.50 -0.66
N ASN A 31 -30.90 18.27 -1.89
CA ASN A 31 -32.12 17.50 -2.13
C ASN A 31 -31.81 16.00 -2.06
N ALA A 32 -32.59 15.25 -1.27
CA ALA A 32 -32.33 13.84 -1.01
C ALA A 32 -32.46 12.96 -2.27
N GLU A 33 -33.47 13.20 -3.10
CA GLU A 33 -33.72 12.45 -4.34
C GLU A 33 -32.58 12.65 -5.35
N SER A 34 -32.18 13.90 -5.60
CA SER A 34 -31.07 14.18 -6.51
C SER A 34 -29.72 13.70 -5.96
N LYS A 35 -29.52 13.78 -4.65
CA LYS A 35 -28.30 13.27 -4.00
C LYS A 35 -28.18 11.74 -4.16
N ASP A 36 -29.27 11.01 -3.99
CA ASP A 36 -29.29 9.55 -4.17
C ASP A 36 -29.04 9.19 -5.65
N HIS A 37 -29.62 9.93 -6.60
CA HIS A 37 -29.33 9.74 -8.03
C HIS A 37 -27.86 10.00 -8.38
N VAL A 38 -27.24 11.01 -7.76
CA VAL A 38 -25.80 11.28 -7.95
C VAL A 38 -24.96 10.11 -7.43
N PHE A 39 -25.27 9.58 -6.25
CA PHE A 39 -24.55 8.41 -5.74
C PHE A 39 -24.77 7.16 -6.58
N ALA A 40 -26.01 6.90 -7.02
CA ALA A 40 -26.31 5.78 -7.91
C ALA A 40 -25.52 5.89 -9.22
N ALA A 41 -25.47 7.06 -9.84
CA ALA A 41 -24.70 7.27 -11.06
C ALA A 41 -23.19 7.00 -10.88
N ILE A 42 -22.63 7.34 -9.71
CA ILE A 42 -21.22 7.03 -9.39
C ILE A 42 -21.02 5.53 -9.16
N LEU A 43 -21.94 4.86 -8.47
CA LEU A 43 -21.79 3.46 -8.08
C LEU A 43 -22.12 2.47 -9.20
N GLU A 44 -23.00 2.83 -10.13
CA GLU A 44 -23.43 2.00 -11.25
C GLU A 44 -22.52 2.13 -12.47
N ASP A 45 -21.69 3.19 -12.54
CA ASP A 45 -20.73 3.42 -13.61
C ASP A 45 -19.29 3.08 -13.15
N HIS A 46 -18.66 2.13 -13.83
CA HIS A 46 -17.33 1.63 -13.46
C HIS A 46 -16.22 2.69 -13.58
N GLU A 47 -16.29 3.56 -14.59
CA GLU A 47 -15.28 4.58 -14.82
C GLU A 47 -15.39 5.66 -13.75
N LEU A 48 -16.62 6.13 -13.49
CA LEU A 48 -16.90 7.11 -12.44
C LEU A 48 -16.55 6.57 -11.05
N MET A 49 -16.89 5.31 -10.76
CA MET A 49 -16.53 4.67 -9.50
C MET A 49 -15.00 4.62 -9.33
N THR A 50 -14.28 4.22 -10.39
CA THR A 50 -12.82 4.11 -10.36
C THR A 50 -12.17 5.49 -10.16
N GLU A 51 -12.61 6.51 -10.89
CA GLU A 51 -12.11 7.87 -10.71
C GLU A 51 -12.43 8.41 -9.31
N PHE A 52 -13.66 8.18 -8.82
CA PHE A 52 -14.08 8.58 -7.49
C PHE A 52 -13.21 7.94 -6.40
N MET A 53 -12.91 6.65 -6.50
CA MET A 53 -11.96 5.97 -5.60
C MET A 53 -10.56 6.58 -5.66
N ASN A 54 -10.04 6.86 -6.86
CA ASN A 54 -8.73 7.50 -7.03
C ASN A 54 -8.69 8.89 -6.37
N LYS A 55 -9.75 9.69 -6.54
CA LYS A 55 -9.88 11.00 -5.87
C LYS A 55 -9.91 10.86 -4.36
N MET A 56 -10.64 9.87 -3.82
CA MET A 56 -10.65 9.59 -2.38
C MET A 56 -9.27 9.17 -1.87
N MET A 57 -8.55 8.28 -2.56
CA MET A 57 -7.20 7.85 -2.14
C MET A 57 -6.17 8.98 -2.20
N SER A 58 -6.35 9.94 -3.10
CA SER A 58 -5.51 11.15 -3.18
C SER A 58 -5.87 12.23 -2.16
N ASN A 59 -7.00 12.09 -1.45
CA ASN A 59 -7.48 13.06 -0.48
C ASN A 59 -7.14 12.59 0.95
N GLU A 60 -6.25 13.30 1.62
CA GLU A 60 -5.76 12.94 2.96
C GLU A 60 -6.88 12.82 4.00
N HIS A 61 -7.87 13.70 3.96
CA HIS A 61 -9.00 13.66 4.89
C HIS A 61 -9.89 12.43 4.64
N ALA A 62 -10.17 12.10 3.39
CA ALA A 62 -10.91 10.90 3.03
C ALA A 62 -10.15 9.63 3.45
N VAL A 63 -8.83 9.60 3.23
CA VAL A 63 -7.95 8.50 3.68
C VAL A 63 -7.97 8.37 5.21
N MET A 64 -7.95 9.48 5.95
CA MET A 64 -8.02 9.46 7.41
C MET A 64 -9.37 8.91 7.90
N MET A 65 -10.47 9.30 7.26
CA MET A 65 -11.80 8.77 7.55
C MET A 65 -11.90 7.27 7.25
N MET A 66 -11.28 6.79 6.17
CA MET A 66 -11.22 5.36 5.85
C MET A 66 -10.39 4.58 6.89
N LYS A 67 -9.21 5.09 7.28
CA LYS A 67 -8.35 4.46 8.30
C LYS A 67 -8.99 4.43 9.68
N GLY A 68 -9.73 5.47 10.04
CA GLY A 68 -10.46 5.56 11.31
C GLY A 68 -11.74 4.71 11.35
N ASN A 69 -12.19 4.19 10.22
CA ASN A 69 -13.41 3.40 10.13
C ASN A 69 -13.12 1.91 10.36
N GLN A 70 -13.31 1.46 11.60
CA GLN A 70 -13.10 0.06 12.01
C GLN A 70 -13.90 -0.93 11.17
N GLN A 71 -15.17 -0.66 10.86
CA GLN A 71 -16.00 -1.57 10.07
C GLN A 71 -15.45 -1.77 8.64
N MET A 72 -14.94 -0.70 8.02
CA MET A 72 -14.33 -0.76 6.70
C MET A 72 -13.01 -1.53 6.73
N MET A 73 -12.18 -1.28 7.76
CA MET A 73 -10.94 -2.03 7.98
C MET A 73 -11.23 -3.52 8.21
N ASP A 74 -12.25 -3.86 9.00
CA ASP A 74 -12.66 -5.24 9.27
C ASP A 74 -13.17 -5.94 8.00
N MET A 75 -13.92 -5.23 7.14
CA MET A 75 -14.39 -5.77 5.86
C MET A 75 -13.22 -6.03 4.89
N MET A 76 -12.27 -5.10 4.78
CA MET A 76 -11.05 -5.30 3.99
C MET A 76 -10.19 -6.44 4.53
N ALA A 77 -10.16 -6.61 5.86
CA ALA A 77 -9.47 -7.69 6.53
C ALA A 77 -10.14 -9.06 6.28
N THR A 78 -11.47 -9.13 6.29
CA THR A 78 -12.21 -10.40 6.22
C THR A 78 -12.43 -10.91 4.80
N GLU A 79 -12.61 -10.03 3.81
CA GLU A 79 -12.83 -10.43 2.40
C GLU A 79 -11.52 -10.49 1.58
N GLY A 80 -10.44 -9.87 2.07
CA GLY A 80 -9.11 -9.86 1.45
C GLY A 80 -8.06 -10.48 2.36
N ASN A 81 -7.78 -11.77 2.18
CA ASN A 81 -6.91 -12.65 2.98
C ASN A 81 -5.40 -12.25 3.03
N MET A 82 -5.04 -10.97 2.93
CA MET A 82 -3.65 -10.48 2.98
C MET A 82 -3.38 -9.38 4.02
N MET A 83 -4.35 -8.53 4.40
CA MET A 83 -4.10 -7.43 5.36
C MET A 83 -4.61 -7.71 6.79
N ALA A 84 -5.52 -8.67 6.97
CA ALA A 84 -5.82 -9.24 8.29
C ALA A 84 -4.68 -10.06 8.89
N ALA A 85 -3.60 -10.27 8.13
CA ALA A 85 -2.48 -11.04 8.60
C ALA A 85 -1.79 -10.35 9.78
N GLU A 86 -1.66 -9.03 9.87
CA GLU A 86 -0.82 -8.44 10.91
C GLU A 86 -1.44 -8.49 12.31
N GLY A 87 -2.73 -8.13 12.44
CA GLY A 87 -3.46 -8.23 13.72
C GLY A 87 -3.74 -9.67 14.12
N ASN A 88 -4.16 -10.51 13.16
CA ASN A 88 -4.52 -11.90 13.43
C ASN A 88 -3.27 -12.80 13.56
N MET A 89 -2.15 -12.50 12.90
CA MET A 89 -0.86 -13.19 13.12
C MET A 89 -0.26 -12.77 14.46
N MET A 90 -0.31 -11.50 14.87
CA MET A 90 0.11 -11.12 16.23
C MET A 90 -0.72 -11.81 17.30
N GLN A 91 -2.04 -11.91 17.09
CA GLN A 91 -2.94 -12.56 18.04
C GLN A 91 -2.75 -14.08 18.04
N MET A 92 -2.61 -14.72 16.87
CA MET A 92 -2.29 -16.14 16.75
C MET A 92 -0.90 -16.47 17.32
N MET A 93 0.09 -15.57 17.21
CA MET A 93 1.41 -15.70 17.84
C MET A 93 1.35 -15.55 19.36
N LYS A 94 0.53 -14.61 19.87
CA LYS A 94 0.30 -14.45 21.32
C LYS A 94 -0.40 -15.66 21.94
N ASP A 95 -1.41 -16.19 21.25
CA ASP A 95 -2.22 -17.30 21.74
C ASP A 95 -1.56 -18.67 21.50
N ARG A 96 -0.58 -18.76 20.58
CA ARG A 96 0.18 -19.98 20.27
C ARG A 96 1.69 -19.74 20.27
N PRO A 97 2.30 -19.53 21.44
CA PRO A 97 3.76 -19.38 21.56
C PRO A 97 4.52 -20.59 21.01
N GLU A 98 3.90 -21.77 21.03
CA GLU A 98 4.42 -23.01 20.45
C GLU A 98 4.59 -22.93 18.93
N MET A 99 3.70 -22.22 18.23
CA MET A 99 3.77 -22.03 16.78
C MET A 99 4.94 -21.11 16.42
N MET A 100 5.13 -20.02 17.18
CA MET A 100 6.31 -19.16 17.06
C MET A 100 7.60 -19.93 17.37
N GLN A 101 7.58 -20.75 18.42
CA GLN A 101 8.71 -21.60 18.78
C GLN A 101 9.00 -22.67 17.73
N GLN A 102 7.98 -23.27 17.11
CA GLN A 102 8.14 -24.26 16.04
C GLN A 102 8.66 -23.63 14.76
N MET A 103 8.16 -22.45 14.39
CA MET A 103 8.61 -21.70 13.22
C MET A 103 10.06 -21.21 13.41
N MET A 104 10.35 -20.63 14.58
CA MET A 104 11.71 -20.18 14.93
C MET A 104 12.66 -21.37 15.11
N SER A 105 12.20 -22.50 15.63
CA SER A 105 12.99 -23.75 15.68
C SER A 105 13.24 -24.32 14.29
N GLY A 106 12.27 -24.27 13.38
CA GLY A 106 12.45 -24.68 11.99
C GLY A 106 13.50 -23.81 11.29
N MET A 107 13.39 -22.49 11.46
CA MET A 107 14.33 -21.53 10.90
C MET A 107 15.73 -21.65 11.51
N MET A 108 15.86 -21.89 12.81
CA MET A 108 17.15 -22.12 13.48
C MET A 108 17.78 -23.48 13.14
N LYS A 109 16.98 -24.49 12.80
CA LYS A 109 17.50 -25.79 12.34
C LYS A 109 17.99 -25.74 10.91
N ASP A 110 17.50 -24.80 10.10
CA ASP A 110 17.98 -24.56 8.75
C ASP A 110 19.15 -23.55 8.76
N GLY A 111 20.35 -24.08 8.97
CA GLY A 111 21.58 -23.30 9.02
C GLY A 111 21.84 -22.45 7.75
N ASN A 112 21.26 -22.83 6.61
CA ASN A 112 21.47 -22.13 5.34
C ASN A 112 20.76 -20.77 5.30
N MET A 113 19.56 -20.68 5.87
CA MET A 113 18.80 -19.42 5.93
C MET A 113 19.45 -18.43 6.92
N MET A 114 19.90 -18.94 8.07
CA MET A 114 20.61 -18.15 9.08
C MET A 114 21.94 -17.60 8.53
N GLY A 115 22.68 -18.44 7.77
CA GLY A 115 23.92 -18.04 7.13
C GLY A 115 23.73 -16.92 6.10
N HIS A 116 22.67 -17.01 5.27
CA HIS A 116 22.36 -15.97 4.29
C HIS A 116 21.99 -14.63 4.95
N MET A 117 21.24 -14.66 6.04
CA MET A 117 20.89 -13.45 6.80
C MET A 117 22.12 -12.78 7.42
N MET A 118 23.03 -13.56 8.00
CA MET A 118 24.30 -13.04 8.53
C MET A 118 25.16 -12.40 7.44
N GLN A 119 25.18 -12.99 6.24
CA GLN A 119 25.90 -12.45 5.10
C GLN A 119 25.34 -11.09 4.66
N MET A 120 24.00 -10.95 4.58
CA MET A 120 23.39 -9.65 4.27
C MET A 120 23.70 -8.61 5.35
N MET A 121 23.68 -8.99 6.63
CA MET A 121 24.03 -8.06 7.71
C MET A 121 25.50 -7.61 7.67
N GLN A 122 26.41 -8.48 7.22
CA GLN A 122 27.80 -8.11 6.96
C GLN A 122 27.90 -7.16 5.75
N GLN A 123 27.22 -7.48 4.65
CA GLN A 123 27.22 -6.66 3.43
C GLN A 123 26.65 -5.26 3.66
N GLU A 124 25.60 -5.14 4.45
CA GLU A 124 24.98 -3.87 4.85
C GLU A 124 25.77 -3.16 5.98
N GLY A 125 26.94 -3.66 6.36
CA GLY A 125 27.81 -3.07 7.38
C GLY A 125 27.25 -3.11 8.80
N MET A 126 26.15 -3.82 9.03
CA MET A 126 25.52 -3.99 10.34
C MET A 126 26.25 -4.98 11.23
N MET A 127 27.15 -5.78 10.67
CA MET A 127 27.92 -6.79 11.37
C MET A 127 29.37 -6.80 10.88
N SER A 128 30.34 -6.66 11.78
CA SER A 128 31.75 -6.76 11.40
C SER A 128 32.11 -8.19 11.00
N GLU A 129 33.12 -8.32 10.13
CA GLU A 129 33.62 -9.63 9.70
C GLU A 129 34.10 -10.48 10.89
N GLU A 130 34.74 -9.87 11.89
CA GLU A 130 35.16 -10.55 13.11
C GLU A 130 33.98 -11.04 13.96
N CYS A 131 32.92 -10.24 14.07
CA CYS A 131 31.68 -10.63 14.74
C CYS A 131 31.03 -11.80 14.00
N MET A 132 31.01 -11.75 12.68
CA MET A 132 30.46 -12.80 11.83
C MET A 132 31.24 -14.11 11.98
N GLN A 133 32.56 -14.08 11.89
CA GLN A 133 33.41 -15.28 12.06
C GLN A 133 33.25 -15.92 13.44
N SER A 134 33.18 -15.10 14.49
CA SER A 134 32.92 -15.57 15.86
C SER A 134 31.54 -16.23 15.99
N CYS A 135 30.50 -15.63 15.40
CA CYS A 135 29.16 -16.21 15.36
C CYS A 135 29.10 -17.52 14.56
N MET A 136 29.77 -17.60 13.41
CA MET A 136 29.85 -18.83 12.61
C MET A 136 30.56 -19.95 13.37
N GLN A 137 31.64 -19.64 14.09
CA GLN A 137 32.36 -20.63 14.89
C GLN A 137 31.48 -21.20 16.00
N MET A 138 30.78 -20.33 16.73
CA MET A 138 29.84 -20.76 17.78
C MET A 138 28.70 -21.63 17.23
N MET A 139 28.24 -21.37 16.00
CA MET A 139 27.21 -22.19 15.35
C MET A 139 27.72 -23.57 14.95
N LYS A 140 28.95 -23.66 14.43
CA LYS A 140 29.63 -24.93 14.15
C LYS A 140 29.81 -25.76 15.43
N ASP A 141 30.22 -25.12 16.52
CA ASP A 141 30.39 -25.77 17.83
C ASP A 141 29.07 -26.30 18.40
N LYS A 142 27.94 -25.70 18.02
CA LYS A 142 26.58 -26.15 18.37
C LYS A 142 26.01 -27.21 17.41
N GLY A 143 26.80 -27.70 16.46
CA GLY A 143 26.39 -28.76 15.53
C GLY A 143 25.43 -28.31 14.43
N MET A 144 25.32 -27.00 14.16
CA MET A 144 24.56 -26.48 13.03
C MET A 144 25.46 -26.48 11.79
N SER A 145 25.21 -27.41 10.86
CA SER A 145 25.93 -27.48 9.59
C SER A 145 25.44 -26.38 8.64
N MET A 146 26.30 -25.44 8.30
CA MET A 146 26.06 -24.49 7.21
C MET A 146 26.80 -24.98 5.97
N ASP A 147 26.07 -25.26 4.89
CA ASP A 147 26.67 -25.67 3.63
C ASP A 147 27.26 -24.44 2.93
N MET A 148 28.60 -24.30 2.99
CA MET A 148 29.32 -23.21 2.31
C MET A 148 29.31 -23.31 0.78
N GLN A 149 28.57 -24.24 0.18
CA GLN A 149 28.54 -24.42 -1.29
C GLN A 149 27.88 -23.27 -2.05
N MET A 150 27.16 -22.38 -1.37
CA MET A 150 26.61 -21.15 -1.97
C MET A 150 27.56 -19.93 -1.88
N MET A 151 28.71 -20.05 -1.19
CA MET A 151 29.67 -18.94 -1.00
C MET A 151 30.50 -18.64 -2.26
N GLU A 152 30.59 -19.56 -3.22
CA GLU A 152 31.38 -19.36 -4.45
C GLU A 152 30.55 -18.82 -5.63
N GLY A 153 29.30 -18.45 -5.39
CA GLY A 153 28.30 -18.24 -6.43
C GLY A 153 27.87 -16.79 -6.69
N GLN A 154 28.67 -15.76 -6.37
CA GLN A 154 28.49 -14.40 -6.91
C GLN A 154 29.68 -13.50 -6.57
N GLY A 155 30.79 -13.76 -7.25
CA GLY A 155 31.84 -12.76 -7.43
C GLY A 155 31.49 -11.81 -8.58
N THR A 156 31.88 -10.55 -8.42
CA THR A 156 32.13 -9.53 -9.47
C THR A 156 30.97 -8.61 -9.89
N GLY A 157 30.59 -7.69 -9.00
CA GLY A 157 30.18 -6.34 -9.39
C GLY A 157 31.34 -5.38 -9.11
N LYS A 158 32.05 -4.97 -10.14
CA LYS A 158 33.21 -4.06 -10.08
C LYS A 158 32.83 -2.70 -9.48
N ASP A 159 33.58 -2.25 -8.48
CA ASP A 159 33.88 -0.83 -8.32
C ASP A 159 34.65 -0.34 -9.56
N PRO A 160 34.23 0.80 -10.13
CA PRO A 160 35.10 1.96 -10.08
C PRO A 160 34.25 3.20 -9.74
N SER A 161 34.56 3.94 -8.70
CA SER A 161 35.37 5.17 -8.72
C SER A 161 35.22 5.74 -7.30
N GLY A 162 36.25 5.92 -6.49
CA GLY A 162 37.17 7.03 -6.66
C GLY A 162 36.48 8.34 -6.31
N ASP A 163 36.48 8.72 -5.03
CA ASP A 163 36.92 10.06 -4.61
C ASP A 163 37.07 10.16 -3.09
N ALA A 164 38.07 10.94 -2.71
CA ALA A 164 38.80 10.90 -1.47
C ALA A 164 38.12 11.62 -0.30
N HIS A 165 38.56 11.22 0.90
CA HIS A 165 38.63 12.01 2.13
C HIS A 165 38.55 13.54 1.93
N GLU A 166 37.77 14.20 2.80
CA GLU A 166 38.30 15.34 3.56
C GLU A 166 37.58 15.49 4.92
N ASP A 167 38.41 15.54 5.94
CA ASP A 167 38.08 15.75 7.35
C ASP A 167 37.58 17.18 7.60
N GLY A 168 36.75 17.37 8.64
CA GLY A 168 36.27 18.69 9.02
C GLY A 168 35.58 18.75 10.38
N HIS A 169 36.33 18.44 11.44
CA HIS A 169 36.01 18.90 12.80
C HIS A 169 36.10 20.43 12.86
N HIS A 170 35.03 21.10 13.27
CA HIS A 170 35.05 22.34 14.08
C HIS A 170 33.74 22.45 14.87
#